data_AF-A0A8T4J1C9-F1
#
_entry.id   AF-A0A8T4J1C9-F1
#
_cell.length_a   1.000
_cell.length_b   1.000
_cell.length_c   1.000
_cell.angle_alpha   90.00
_cell.angle_beta   90.00
_cell.angle_gamma   90.00
#
_symmetry.space_group_name_H-M   'P 1'
#
loop_
_entity.id
_entity.type
_entity.pdbx_description
1 polymer ?
#
loop_
_entity_poly.entity_id
_entity_poly.type
_entity_poly.pdbx_seq_one_letter_code
_entity_poly.pdbx_strand_id
1 'polypeptide(L)' 'DILRALDVTVLMVTHDLPYALELCPRSVVLSDGVIAADGGTQELLCDGELMAAHRLELPFGFDPRSVTVPGGR' A
#
# COMPACT_ATOMS: atom_id res chain seq x y z
N ASP A 1 -5.76 -10.34 -12.15
CA ASP A 1 -4.89 -10.69 -13.29
C ASP A 1 -4.74 -9.63 -14.37
N ILE A 2 -5.80 -8.95 -14.82
CA ILE A 2 -5.68 -7.94 -15.90
C ILE A 2 -4.67 -6.83 -15.56
N LEU A 3 -4.76 -6.22 -14.37
CA LEU A 3 -3.86 -5.12 -13.99
C LEU A 3 -2.39 -5.52 -13.89
N ARG A 4 -2.10 -6.79 -13.54
CA ARG A 4 -0.72 -7.31 -13.47
C ARG A 4 -0.15 -7.67 -14.84
N ALA A 5 -1.02 -7.96 -15.82
CA ALA A 5 -0.63 -8.39 -17.15
C ALA A 5 -0.40 -7.22 -18.12
N LEU A 6 -0.80 -6.01 -17.77
CA LEU A 6 -0.57 -4.81 -18.58
C LEU A 6 0.88 -4.34 -18.43
N ASP A 7 1.60 -4.22 -19.55
CA ASP A 7 2.94 -3.64 -19.60
C ASP A 7 2.86 -2.10 -19.69
N VAL A 8 2.28 -1.49 -18.66
CA VAL A 8 2.11 -0.03 -18.55
C VAL A 8 2.36 0.42 -17.12
N THR A 9 2.69 1.70 -16.94
CA THR A 9 2.71 2.29 -15.60
C THR A 9 1.28 2.44 -15.07
N VAL A 10 1.01 1.85 -13.91
CA VAL A 10 -0.29 1.96 -13.23
C VAL A 10 -0.14 2.91 -12.04
N LEU A 11 -0.95 3.97 -12.02
CA LEU A 11 -1.17 4.79 -10.83
C LEU A 11 -2.52 4.37 -10.22
N MET A 12 -2.48 3.74 -9.05
CA MET A 12 -3.67 3.30 -8.34
C MET A 12 -3.95 4.20 -7.15
N VAL A 13 -5.19 4.65 -7.02
CA VAL A 13 -5.68 5.36 -5.83
C VAL A 13 -6.78 4.51 -5.22
N THR A 14 -6.58 4.06 -3.98
CA THR A 14 -7.53 3.20 -3.28
C THR A 14 -7.53 3.50 -1.79
N HIS A 15 -8.65 3.18 -1.14
CA HIS A 15 -8.78 3.12 0.32
C HIS A 15 -8.63 1.69 0.84
N ASP A 16 -8.62 0.69 -0.05
CA ASP A 16 -8.42 -0.72 0.27
C ASP A 16 -6.92 -1.02 0.35
N LEU A 17 -6.39 -1.01 1.58
CA LEU A 17 -4.96 -1.21 1.85
C LEU A 17 -4.49 -2.64 1.55
N PRO A 18 -5.23 -3.71 1.88
CA PRO A 18 -4.92 -5.06 1.39
C PRO A 18 -4.79 -5.14 -0.13
N TYR A 19 -5.68 -4.48 -0.88
CA TYR A 19 -5.60 -4.44 -2.34
C TYR A 19 -4.38 -3.65 -2.83
N ALA A 20 -4.03 -2.55 -2.17
CA ALA A 20 -2.78 -1.83 -2.44
C ALA A 20 -1.56 -2.71 -2.19
N LEU A 21 -1.54 -3.46 -1.08
CA LEU A 21 -0.45 -4.39 -0.76
C LEU A 21 -0.32 -5.51 -1.81
N GLU A 22 -1.45 -5.97 -2.35
CA GLU A 22 -1.49 -7.04 -3.33
C GLU A 22 -0.89 -6.63 -4.71
N LEU A 23 -1.07 -5.37 -5.10
CA LEU A 23 -0.79 -4.92 -6.47
C LEU A 23 0.33 -3.90 -6.59
N CYS A 24 0.57 -3.09 -5.56
CA CYS A 24 1.50 -1.98 -5.61
C CYS A 24 2.73 -2.30 -4.77
N PRO A 25 3.92 -2.48 -5.37
CA PRO A 25 5.16 -2.67 -4.60
C PRO A 25 5.58 -1.40 -3.85
N ARG A 26 5.21 -0.22 -4.38
CA ARG A 26 5.45 1.10 -3.81
C ARG A 26 4.13 1.84 -3.61
N SER A 27 3.99 2.54 -2.50
CA SER A 27 2.85 3.41 -2.20
C SER A 27 3.32 4.78 -1.74
N VAL A 28 2.45 5.76 -1.93
CA VAL A 28 2.63 7.14 -1.45
C VAL A 28 1.44 7.49 -0.57
N VAL A 29 1.70 7.93 0.65
CA VAL A 29 0.66 8.43 1.56
C VAL A 29 0.49 9.92 1.31
N LEU A 30 -0.69 10.30 0.83
CA LEU A 30 -1.08 11.70 0.67
C LEU A 30 -1.96 12.10 1.86
N SER A 31 -1.58 13.16 2.57
CA SER A 31 -2.34 13.69 3.71
C SER A 31 -2.33 15.21 3.64
N ASP A 32 -3.48 15.86 3.81
CA ASP A 32 -3.62 17.33 3.77
C ASP A 32 -2.96 18.02 2.56
N GLY A 33 -3.01 17.37 1.39
CA GLY A 33 -2.44 17.88 0.15
C GLY A 33 -0.92 17.75 0.01
N VAL A 34 -0.25 17.10 0.97
CA VAL A 34 1.20 16.85 0.93
C VAL A 34 1.50 15.34 0.92
N ILE A 35 2.65 14.99 0.35
CA ILE A 35 3.20 13.64 0.46
C ILE A 35 3.75 13.49 1.88
N ALA A 36 3.10 12.67 2.68
CA ALA A 36 3.49 12.38 4.05
C ALA A 36 4.52 11.23 4.13
N ALA A 37 4.41 10.25 3.23
CA ALA A 37 5.36 9.15 3.12
C ALA A 37 5.40 8.57 1.70
N ASP A 38 6.52 7.94 1.37
CA ASP A 38 6.81 7.31 0.08
C ASP A 38 7.76 6.13 0.32
N GLY A 39 7.33 4.91 -0.02
CA GLY A 39 8.10 3.71 0.29
C GLY A 39 7.44 2.40 -0.14
N GLY A 40 8.02 1.29 0.29
CA GLY A 40 7.46 -0.04 0.05
C GLY A 40 6.09 -0.17 0.70
N THR A 41 5.08 -0.63 -0.03
CA THR A 41 3.70 -0.69 0.50
C THR A 41 3.63 -1.52 1.79
N GLN A 42 4.33 -2.65 1.84
CA GLN A 42 4.38 -3.48 3.04
C GLN A 42 5.02 -2.76 4.23
N GLU A 43 6.11 -2.04 4.01
CA GLU A 43 6.81 -1.27 5.05
C GLU A 43 5.91 -0.18 5.62
N LEU A 44 5.25 0.58 4.75
CA LEU A 44 4.33 1.65 5.14
C LEU A 44 3.12 1.11 5.92
N LEU A 45 2.58 -0.05 5.53
CA LEU A 45 1.47 -0.69 6.25
C LEU A 45 1.90 -1.37 7.56
N CYS A 46 3.19 -1.61 7.76
CA CYS A 46 3.72 -2.11 9.03
C CYS A 46 4.03 -0.98 10.03
N ASP A 47 4.07 0.28 9.57
CA ASP A 47 4.31 1.45 10.42
C ASP A 47 3.01 1.92 11.07
N GLY A 48 2.76 1.43 12.29
CA GLY A 48 1.55 1.78 13.04
C GLY A 48 1.43 3.26 13.41
N GLU A 49 2.55 3.97 13.61
CA GLU A 49 2.51 5.40 13.93
C GLU A 49 2.11 6.23 12.71
N LEU A 50 2.73 5.93 11.55
CA LEU A 50 2.36 6.53 10.27
C LEU A 50 0.88 6.28 9.94
N MET A 51 0.43 5.03 10.08
CA MET A 51 -0.95 4.66 9.79
C MET A 51 -1.94 5.44 10.67
N ALA A 52 -1.71 5.46 11.98
CA ALA A 52 -2.56 6.17 12.92
C ALA A 52 -2.58 7.69 12.66
N ALA A 53 -1.41 8.29 12.37
CA ALA A 53 -1.30 9.72 12.07
C ALA A 53 -2.08 10.14 10.82
N HIS A 54 -2.22 9.24 9.84
CA HIS A 54 -2.88 9.54 8.56
C HIS A 54 -4.24 8.86 8.38
N ARG A 55 -4.87 8.39 9.47
CA ARG A 55 -6.22 7.78 9.46
C ARG A 55 -6.32 6.56 8.53
N LEU A 56 -5.23 5.78 8.46
CA LEU A 56 -5.17 4.52 7.75
C LEU A 56 -5.39 3.38 8.73
N GLU A 57 -6.31 2.48 8.41
CA GLU A 57 -6.64 1.33 9.26
C GLU A 57 -6.69 0.07 8.43
N LEU A 58 -6.25 -1.04 9.02
CA LEU A 58 -6.32 -2.36 8.39
C LEU A 58 -7.60 -3.08 8.84
N PRO A 59 -8.15 -3.96 8.00
CA PRO A 59 -9.24 -4.83 8.40
C PRO A 59 -8.88 -5.67 9.63
N PHE A 60 -9.88 -5.99 10.46
CA PHE A 60 -9.68 -6.81 11.64
C PHE A 60 -9.03 -8.17 11.28
N GLY A 61 -7.97 -8.52 12.01
CA GLY A 61 -7.22 -9.77 11.81
C GLY A 61 -6.28 -9.77 10.60
N PHE A 62 -6.16 -8.67 9.86
CA PHE A 62 -5.20 -8.55 8.77
C PHE A 62 -3.82 -8.13 9.30
N ASP A 63 -2.78 -8.92 8.99
CA ASP A 63 -1.39 -8.58 9.29
C ASP A 63 -0.60 -8.48 7.98
N PRO A 64 -0.13 -7.28 7.58
CA PRO A 64 0.63 -7.08 6.35
C PRO A 64 1.95 -7.85 6.35
N ARG A 65 2.51 -8.21 7.52
CA ARG A 65 3.74 -9.01 7.64
C ARG A 65 3.51 -10.48 7.30
N SER A 66 2.26 -10.94 7.35
CA SER A 66 1.91 -12.32 6.98
C SER A 66 1.82 -12.53 5.47
N VAL A 67 1.80 -11.46 4.68
CA VAL A 67 1.67 -11.50 3.23
C VAL A 67 3.05 -11.55 2.58
N THR A 68 3.31 -12.61 1.82
CA THR A 68 4.46 -12.66 0.91
C THR A 68 4.13 -11.84 -0.33
N VAL A 69 4.70 -10.64 -0.43
CA VAL A 69 4.59 -9.85 -1.65
C VAL A 69 5.51 -10.49 -2.70
N PRO A 70 5.00 -10.89 -3.88
CA PRO A 70 5.88 -11.33 -4.96
C PRO A 70 6.87 -10.20 -5.26
N GLY A 71 8.17 -10.50 -5.27
CA GLY A 71 9.18 -9.51 -5.64
C GLY A 71 8.79 -8.84 -6.95
N GLY A 72 8.63 -7.51 -6.92
CA GLY A 72 8.36 -6.73 -8.11
C GLY A 72 9.43 -7.00 -9.17
N ARG A 73 9.03 -6.96 -10.44
CA ARG A 73 9.98 -6.93 -11.56
C ARG A 73 10.92 -5.75 -11.44
#